data_AF-A0A8T5B3F2-F1
#
_entry.id   AF-A0A8T5B3F2-F1
#
_cell.length_a   1.000
_cell.length_b   1.000
_cell.length_c   1.000
_cell.angle_alpha   90.00
_cell.angle_beta   90.00
_cell.angle_gamma   90.00
#
_symmetry.space_group_name_H-M   'P 1'
#
loop_
_entity.id
_entity.type
_entity.pdbx_description
1 polymer ?
#
loop_
_entity_poly.entity_id
_entity_poly.type
_entity_poly.pdbx_seq_one_letter_code
_entity_poly.pdbx_strand_id
1 'polypeptide(L)' 'RAGGYIMHVHLADSNRLLPGYGHTDFKSGFLSLKKIGYKNFMALECGIPGNPEEELPKCVKYLRSLL' A
#
# COMPACT_ATOMS: atom_id res chain seq x y z
N ARG A 1 15.16 -16.07 1.52
CA ARG A 1 13.80 -15.76 2.04
C ARG A 1 13.90 -14.50 2.89
N ALA A 2 12.98 -13.55 2.75
CA ALA A 2 13.06 -12.25 3.44
C ALA A 2 12.10 -12.09 4.65
N GLY A 3 11.09 -12.95 4.81
CA GLY A 3 9.93 -12.67 5.67
C GLY A 3 10.24 -12.21 7.10
N GLY A 4 11.18 -12.86 7.80
CA GLY A 4 11.57 -12.48 9.17
C GLY A 4 12.40 -11.19 9.27
N TYR A 5 12.82 -10.61 8.14
CA TYR A 5 13.64 -9.40 8.06
C TYR A 5 12.86 -8.18 7.52
N ILE A 6 11.62 -8.35 7.08
CA ILE A 6 10.80 -7.26 6.57
C ILE A 6 10.29 -6.44 7.77
N MET A 7 10.90 -5.28 8.00
CA MET A 7 10.53 -4.38 9.09
C MET A 7 9.65 -3.22 8.65
N HIS A 8 9.73 -2.82 7.39
CA HIS A 8 8.97 -1.72 6.84
C HIS A 8 8.63 -1.96 5.36
N VAL A 9 7.51 -1.38 4.90
CA VAL A 9 7.05 -1.48 3.51
C VAL A 9 6.57 -0.10 3.07
N HIS A 10 7.04 0.34 1.91
CA HIS A 10 6.51 1.52 1.23
C HIS A 10 5.46 1.11 0.19
N LEU A 11 4.41 1.92 0.08
CA LEU A 11 3.29 1.72 -0.83
C LEU A 11 3.29 2.83 -1.87
N ALA A 12 3.24 2.41 -3.12
CA ALA A 12 3.06 3.23 -4.30
C ALA A 12 2.39 2.36 -5.38
N ASP A 13 1.49 2.94 -6.16
CA ASP A 13 0.97 2.22 -7.33
C ASP A 13 2.05 2.15 -8.43
N SER A 14 1.78 1.34 -9.44
CA SER A 14 2.58 1.10 -10.65
C SER A 14 3.06 2.37 -11.37
N ASN A 15 2.32 3.46 -11.25
CA ASN A 15 2.63 4.77 -11.82
C ASN A 15 3.23 5.76 -10.78
N ARG A 16 3.69 5.26 -9.62
CA ARG A 16 4.19 6.04 -8.48
C ARG A 16 3.22 7.09 -7.93
N LEU A 17 1.92 6.94 -8.19
CA LEU A 17 0.87 7.69 -7.51
C LEU A 17 0.30 6.88 -6.33
N LEU A 18 -0.65 7.47 -5.61
CA LEU A 18 -1.40 6.81 -4.54
C LEU A 18 -2.00 5.46 -5.03
N PRO A 19 -1.97 4.40 -4.19
CA PRO A 19 -2.68 3.16 -4.44
C PRO A 19 -4.13 3.34 -4.92
N GLY A 20 -4.47 2.69 -6.04
CA GLY A 20 -5.79 2.77 -6.67
C GLY A 20 -5.82 3.62 -7.95
N TYR A 21 -4.71 4.30 -8.27
CA TYR A 21 -4.56 5.11 -9.50
C TYR A 21 -3.81 4.41 -10.63
N GLY A 22 -3.30 3.20 -10.40
CA GLY A 22 -2.66 2.37 -11.41
C GLY A 22 -3.26 0.97 -11.43
N HIS A 23 -2.40 -0.04 -11.58
CA HIS A 23 -2.79 -1.43 -11.72
C HIS A 23 -1.95 -2.39 -10.85
N THR A 24 -1.30 -1.91 -9.79
CA THR A 24 -0.58 -2.79 -8.85
C THR A 24 -1.56 -3.72 -8.12
N ASP A 25 -1.29 -5.03 -8.12
CA ASP A 25 -2.06 -6.00 -7.32
C ASP A 25 -1.66 -5.97 -5.84
N PHE A 26 -2.21 -4.99 -5.11
CA PHE A 26 -1.99 -4.85 -3.68
C PHE A 26 -2.55 -6.01 -2.87
N LYS A 27 -3.65 -6.64 -3.31
CA LYS A 27 -4.32 -7.71 -2.56
C LYS A 27 -3.41 -8.91 -2.39
N SER A 28 -2.76 -9.36 -3.46
CA SER A 28 -1.82 -10.49 -3.38
C SER A 28 -0.59 -10.16 -2.54
N GLY A 29 -0.10 -8.91 -2.59
CA GLY A 29 0.97 -8.42 -1.73
C GLY A 29 0.60 -8.48 -0.24
N PHE A 30 -0.58 -7.97 0.13
CA PHE A 30 -1.07 -8.00 1.51
C PHE A 30 -1.33 -9.42 2.01
N LEU A 31 -1.88 -10.32 1.19
CA LEU A 31 -2.03 -11.73 1.55
C LEU A 31 -0.68 -12.39 1.85
N SER A 32 0.37 -12.04 1.10
CA SER A 32 1.72 -12.55 1.33
C SER A 32 2.33 -12.03 2.63
N LEU A 33 2.18 -10.73 2.92
CA LEU A 33 2.61 -10.12 4.19
C LEU A 33 1.86 -10.72 5.39
N LYS A 34 0.55 -10.96 5.25
CA LYS A 34 -0.27 -11.63 6.27
C LYS A 34 0.20 -13.06 6.53
N LYS A 35 0.53 -13.82 5.46
CA LYS A 35 1.03 -15.20 5.55
C LYS A 35 2.35 -15.32 6.34
N ILE A 36 3.21 -14.31 6.27
CA ILE A 36 4.46 -14.27 7.04
C ILE A 36 4.31 -13.62 8.42
N GLY A 37 3.10 -13.20 8.81
CA GLY A 37 2.82 -12.60 10.10
C GLY A 37 3.34 -11.16 10.26
N TYR A 38 3.46 -10.41 9.15
CA TYR A 38 3.86 -9.00 9.20
C TYR A 38 2.85 -8.15 9.99
N LYS A 39 3.33 -7.39 10.98
CA LYS A 39 2.51 -6.55 11.88
C LYS A 39 3.01 -5.10 12.00
N ASN A 40 4.02 -4.74 11.21
CA ASN A 40 4.62 -3.41 11.25
C ASN A 40 3.87 -2.42 10.33
N PHE A 41 4.25 -1.15 10.40
CA PHE A 41 3.65 -0.10 9.58
C PHE A 41 4.00 -0.21 8.10
N MET A 42 3.10 0.33 7.28
CA MET A 42 3.34 0.60 5.86
C MET A 42 3.17 2.10 5.63
N ALA A 43 4.03 2.71 4.83
CA ALA A 43 4.01 4.14 4.54
C ALA A 43 3.66 4.39 3.06
N LEU A 44 2.90 5.45 2.78
CA LEU A 44 2.73 5.93 1.41
C LEU A 44 4.01 6.66 0.99
N GLU A 45 4.66 6.20 -0.06
CA GLU A 45 5.87 6.82 -0.63
C GLU A 45 5.66 7.03 -2.13
N CYS A 46 4.72 7.92 -2.46
CA CYS A 46 4.23 8.16 -3.81
C CYS A 46 3.68 9.58 -3.97
N GLY A 47 3.45 9.97 -5.22
CA GLY A 47 2.82 11.24 -5.57
C GLY A 47 1.31 11.25 -5.27
N ILE A 48 0.79 12.43 -4.93
CA ILE A 48 -0.64 12.66 -4.69
C ILE A 48 -1.24 13.30 -5.96
N PRO A 49 -2.17 12.65 -6.66
CA PRO A 49 -2.80 13.20 -7.85
C PRO A 49 -3.91 14.19 -7.46
N GLY A 50 -3.56 15.44 -7.17
CA GLY A 50 -4.52 16.50 -6.87
C GLY A 50 -4.56 16.90 -5.40
N ASN A 51 -5.75 17.24 -4.89
CA ASN A 51 -5.94 17.78 -3.54
C ASN A 51 -5.71 16.70 -2.45
N PRO A 52 -4.69 16.81 -1.58
CA PRO A 52 -4.41 15.80 -0.57
C PRO A 52 -5.56 15.49 0.39
N GLU A 53 -6.36 16.50 0.75
CA GLU A 53 -7.50 16.35 1.68
C GLU A 53 -8.62 15.46 1.11
N GLU A 54 -8.69 15.33 -0.21
CA GLU A 54 -9.66 14.46 -0.89
C GLU A 54 -9.04 13.10 -1.25
N GLU A 55 -7.78 13.12 -1.70
CA GLU A 55 -7.12 11.96 -2.28
C GLU A 55 -6.59 10.98 -1.25
N LEU A 56 -6.05 11.47 -0.13
CA LEU A 56 -5.57 10.59 0.94
C LEU A 56 -6.71 9.77 1.58
N PRO A 57 -7.90 10.34 1.90
CA PRO A 57 -9.02 9.54 2.37
C PRO A 57 -9.50 8.49 1.36
N LYS A 58 -9.56 8.82 0.06
CA LYS A 58 -9.89 7.85 -1.01
C LYS A 58 -8.89 6.70 -1.05
N CYS A 59 -7.59 7.00 -1.02
CA CYS A 59 -6.52 6.01 -0.97
C CYS A 59 -6.63 5.11 0.27
N VAL A 60 -6.86 5.67 1.46
CA VAL A 60 -7.02 4.89 2.70
C VAL A 60 -8.25 3.98 2.61
N LYS A 61 -9.37 4.47 2.07
CA LYS A 61 -10.58 3.66 1.86
C LYS A 61 -10.31 2.50 0.90
N TYR A 62 -9.61 2.74 -0.21
CA TYR A 62 -9.19 1.72 -1.16
C TYR A 62 -8.31 0.66 -0.49
N LEU A 63 -7.23 1.08 0.18
CA LEU A 63 -6.31 0.16 0.88
C LEU A 63 -7.02 -0.69 1.94
N ARG A 64 -7.91 -0.08 2.75
CA ARG A 64 -8.70 -0.80 3.77
C ARG A 64 -9.62 -1.86 3.17
N SER A 65 -10.07 -1.71 1.93
CA SER A 65 -10.90 -2.72 1.26
C SER A 65 -10.11 -3.97 0.82
N LEU A 66 -8.77 -3.90 0.84
CA LEU A 66 -7.89 -4.97 0.34
C LEU A 66 -7.13 -5.72 1.45
N LEU A 67 -7.13 -5.20 2.70
CA LEU A 67 -6.49 -5.80 3.88
C LEU A 67 -7.35 -6.89 4.53
#